data_AF-A0A4Q9FL28-F1
#
_entry.id   AF-A0A4Q9FL28-F1
#
_cell.length_a   1.000
_cell.length_b   1.000
_cell.length_c   1.000
_cell.angle_alpha   90.00
_cell.angle_beta   90.00
_cell.angle_gamma   90.00
#
_symmetry.space_group_name_H-M   'P 1'
#
loop_
_entity.id
_entity.type
_entity.pdbx_description
1 polymer ?
#
loop_
_entity_poly.entity_id
_entity_poly.type
_entity_poly.pdbx_seq_one_letter_code
_entity_poly.pdbx_strand_id
1 'polypeptide(L)'
;MKQFYFLLSMIFFLIYGNKIDAQTTVITGLNRPIGLVLNGNNLYISEIEGNKISKIDITATTPTATDVVTGLNRPIGLALNGNDLYIAEQYANKISKIDINATTPTATDVVTGLYFPAGLALNGNDLYITEFTGDKISKIDITATTATATNVVTLLNRPDGLVLNGNDLYISESGGNKISKFSITSLSINNISLQEKISLYPNPSHDFIEFTGLTSNMNYNILNALGVEISKGTISKHMKIDISNFTDGFYFLKFDNGRMFKFMKR
;
A
#
# COMPACT_ATOMS: atom_id res chain seq x y z
N MET A 1 -8.01 -90.64 -16.12
CA MET A 1 -6.74 -90.10 -15.60
C MET A 1 -6.67 -88.61 -16.00
N LYS A 2 -7.01 -87.69 -15.08
CA LYS A 2 -6.14 -86.61 -14.49
C LYS A 2 -5.50 -85.68 -15.54
N GLN A 3 -6.01 -84.47 -15.80
CA GLN A 3 -5.82 -83.15 -15.13
C GLN A 3 -4.42 -82.51 -15.26
N PHE A 4 -4.33 -81.32 -15.88
CA PHE A 4 -3.76 -80.08 -15.28
C PHE A 4 -4.08 -78.80 -16.11
N TYR A 5 -4.48 -77.71 -15.44
CA TYR A 5 -4.80 -76.35 -15.92
C TYR A 5 -3.67 -75.36 -15.56
N PHE A 6 -3.47 -74.27 -16.35
CA PHE A 6 -3.02 -72.89 -16.00
C PHE A 6 -2.49 -72.19 -17.29
N LEU A 7 -2.69 -70.93 -17.67
CA LEU A 7 -3.28 -69.69 -17.13
C LEU A 7 -3.42 -68.72 -18.34
N LEU A 8 -4.61 -68.34 -18.78
CA LEU A 8 -5.33 -67.09 -18.47
C LEU A 8 -4.53 -65.78 -18.67
N SER A 9 -4.98 -64.98 -19.65
CA SER A 9 -5.04 -63.51 -19.60
C SER A 9 -3.72 -62.73 -19.54
N MET A 10 -3.12 -62.47 -20.71
CA MET A 10 -2.32 -61.25 -20.88
C MET A 10 -3.29 -60.06 -20.95
N ILE A 11 -3.55 -59.49 -19.77
CA ILE A 11 -4.40 -58.32 -19.55
C ILE A 11 -3.89 -57.20 -20.44
N PHE A 12 -4.70 -56.79 -21.42
CA PHE A 12 -4.60 -55.48 -22.05
C PHE A 12 -4.91 -54.46 -20.94
N PHE A 13 -3.88 -54.03 -20.23
CA PHE A 13 -3.99 -52.96 -19.25
C PHE A 13 -4.23 -51.69 -20.07
N LEU A 14 -5.50 -51.28 -20.15
CA LEU A 14 -5.89 -49.94 -20.58
C LEU A 14 -5.20 -48.95 -19.66
N ILE A 15 -4.08 -48.42 -20.14
CA ILE A 15 -3.42 -47.24 -19.57
C ILE A 15 -4.30 -46.05 -19.98
N TYR A 16 -5.48 -45.93 -19.38
CA TYR A 16 -6.11 -44.62 -19.26
C TYR A 16 -5.23 -43.85 -18.29
N GLY A 17 -4.29 -43.08 -18.85
CA GLY A 17 -3.55 -42.10 -18.08
C GLY A 17 -4.56 -41.17 -17.43
N ASN A 18 -4.83 -41.39 -16.14
CA ASN A 18 -5.49 -40.41 -15.32
C ASN A 18 -4.60 -39.17 -15.38
N LYS A 19 -4.98 -38.18 -16.18
CA LYS A 19 -4.48 -36.83 -15.99
C LYS A 19 -4.92 -36.46 -14.58
N ILE A 20 -3.98 -36.53 -13.65
CA ILE A 20 -4.16 -35.90 -12.36
C ILE A 20 -4.05 -34.41 -12.68
N ASP A 21 -5.18 -33.79 -12.96
CA ASP A 21 -5.23 -32.35 -13.03
C ASP A 21 -4.87 -31.85 -11.64
N ALA A 22 -3.75 -31.11 -11.54
CA ALA A 22 -3.30 -30.52 -10.29
C ALA A 22 -4.29 -29.47 -9.73
N GLN A 23 -5.29 -29.10 -10.54
CA GLN A 23 -6.38 -28.20 -10.19
C GLN A 23 -7.72 -28.95 -10.26
N THR A 24 -8.62 -28.60 -9.36
CA THR A 24 -10.03 -29.05 -9.39
C THR A 24 -10.94 -27.84 -9.53
N THR A 25 -11.96 -27.94 -10.36
CA THR A 25 -13.01 -26.91 -10.46
C THR A 25 -13.85 -26.90 -9.18
N VAL A 26 -13.88 -25.77 -8.46
CA VAL A 26 -14.66 -25.61 -7.22
C VAL A 26 -16.08 -25.12 -7.50
N ILE A 27 -16.24 -24.16 -8.40
CA ILE A 27 -17.54 -23.59 -8.81
C ILE A 27 -17.47 -23.04 -10.24
N THR A 28 -18.61 -23.03 -10.93
CA THR A 28 -18.79 -22.47 -12.28
C THR A 28 -19.97 -21.49 -12.30
N GLY A 29 -20.11 -20.71 -13.38
CA GLY A 29 -21.24 -19.80 -13.57
C GLY A 29 -21.09 -18.40 -12.96
N LEU A 30 -19.88 -18.05 -12.51
CA LEU A 30 -19.55 -16.71 -12.02
C LEU A 30 -19.26 -15.74 -13.18
N ASN A 31 -19.53 -14.45 -12.97
CA ASN A 31 -19.41 -13.41 -13.99
C ASN A 31 -18.07 -12.67 -13.89
N ARG A 32 -17.05 -13.23 -14.55
CA ARG A 32 -15.66 -12.74 -14.55
C ARG A 32 -15.14 -12.53 -13.11
N PRO A 33 -15.00 -13.61 -12.32
CA PRO A 33 -14.52 -13.51 -10.94
C PRO A 33 -13.04 -13.05 -10.91
N ILE A 34 -12.69 -12.12 -10.02
CA ILE A 34 -11.33 -11.57 -9.93
C ILE A 34 -10.77 -11.61 -8.50
N GLY A 35 -11.40 -10.87 -7.58
CA GLY A 35 -10.95 -10.75 -6.20
C GLY A 35 -11.51 -11.85 -5.31
N LEU A 36 -10.70 -12.31 -4.37
CA LEU A 36 -11.04 -13.35 -3.41
C LEU A 36 -10.66 -12.91 -2.00
N VAL A 37 -11.53 -13.15 -1.04
CA VAL A 37 -11.26 -12.99 0.40
C VAL A 37 -11.86 -14.17 1.16
N LEU A 38 -11.08 -14.77 2.04
CA LEU A 38 -11.53 -15.87 2.88
C LEU A 38 -11.87 -15.38 4.29
N ASN A 39 -13.02 -15.79 4.82
CA ASN A 39 -13.40 -15.63 6.22
C ASN A 39 -13.95 -16.95 6.77
N GLY A 40 -13.11 -17.69 7.51
CA GLY A 40 -13.44 -19.06 7.91
C GLY A 40 -13.72 -19.93 6.68
N ASN A 41 -14.91 -20.52 6.63
CA ASN A 41 -15.33 -21.35 5.50
C ASN A 41 -15.95 -20.54 4.34
N ASN A 42 -16.21 -19.24 4.52
CA ASN A 42 -16.81 -18.41 3.47
C ASN A 42 -15.72 -17.81 2.58
N LEU A 43 -15.73 -18.15 1.29
CA LEU A 43 -14.94 -17.47 0.28
C LEU A 43 -15.80 -16.42 -0.42
N TYR A 44 -15.49 -15.15 -0.21
CA TYR A 44 -16.11 -14.01 -0.89
C TYR A 44 -15.41 -13.75 -2.21
N ILE A 45 -16.19 -13.47 -3.25
CA ILE A 45 -15.75 -13.39 -4.64
C ILE A 45 -16.30 -12.11 -5.25
N SER A 46 -15.42 -11.27 -5.81
CA SER A 46 -15.87 -10.15 -6.63
C SER A 46 -16.16 -10.62 -8.06
N GLU A 47 -17.41 -10.43 -8.49
CA GLU A 47 -17.87 -10.76 -9.84
C GLU A 47 -17.99 -9.47 -10.65
N ILE A 48 -16.97 -9.18 -11.46
CA ILE A 48 -16.76 -7.81 -11.91
C ILE A 48 -17.68 -7.40 -13.06
N GLU A 49 -18.20 -8.37 -13.83
CA GLU A 49 -19.30 -8.14 -14.81
C GLU A 49 -20.67 -8.44 -14.20
N GLY A 50 -20.71 -9.14 -13.06
CA GLY A 50 -21.93 -9.37 -12.28
C GLY A 50 -22.32 -8.18 -11.41
N ASN A 51 -21.42 -7.18 -11.24
CA ASN A 51 -21.65 -5.99 -10.42
C ASN A 51 -22.07 -6.33 -8.97
N LYS A 52 -21.44 -7.38 -8.42
CA LYS A 52 -21.80 -7.96 -7.13
C LYS A 52 -20.63 -8.64 -6.44
N ILE A 53 -20.79 -8.87 -5.14
CA ILE A 53 -20.00 -9.85 -4.39
C ILE A 53 -20.88 -11.07 -4.14
N SER A 54 -20.38 -12.26 -4.44
CA SER A 54 -20.98 -13.52 -4.04
C SER A 54 -20.09 -14.24 -3.03
N LYS A 55 -20.60 -15.28 -2.39
CA LYS A 55 -19.80 -16.17 -1.53
C LYS A 55 -20.16 -17.63 -1.74
N ILE A 56 -19.21 -18.50 -1.40
CA ILE A 56 -19.40 -19.94 -1.30
C ILE A 56 -18.90 -20.45 0.05
N ASP A 57 -19.45 -21.58 0.51
CA ASP A 57 -18.83 -22.38 1.58
C ASP A 57 -17.80 -23.33 0.95
N ILE A 58 -16.52 -23.15 1.28
CA ILE A 58 -15.42 -23.96 0.73
C ILE A 58 -15.39 -25.39 1.27
N THR A 59 -16.17 -25.69 2.32
CA THR A 59 -16.29 -27.03 2.90
C THR A 59 -17.47 -27.82 2.35
N ALA A 60 -18.35 -27.18 1.58
CA ALA A 60 -19.46 -27.86 0.92
C ALA A 60 -18.93 -28.81 -0.17
N THR A 61 -19.48 -30.02 -0.24
CA THR A 61 -19.15 -30.98 -1.30
C THR A 61 -19.57 -30.48 -2.68
N THR A 62 -20.63 -29.68 -2.73
CA THR A 62 -21.17 -29.08 -3.94
C THR A 62 -21.48 -27.60 -3.67
N PRO A 63 -20.49 -26.70 -3.72
CA PRO A 63 -20.68 -25.30 -3.39
C PRO A 63 -21.65 -24.60 -4.34
N THR A 64 -22.52 -23.75 -3.79
CA THR A 64 -23.41 -22.87 -4.54
C THR A 64 -23.09 -21.42 -4.19
N ALA A 65 -22.95 -20.56 -5.20
CA ALA A 65 -22.74 -19.13 -4.98
C ALA A 65 -24.04 -18.49 -4.46
N THR A 66 -23.92 -17.76 -3.35
CA THR A 66 -24.97 -16.89 -2.83
C THR A 66 -24.54 -15.44 -2.96
N ASP A 67 -25.41 -14.61 -3.52
CA ASP A 67 -25.16 -13.17 -3.61
C ASP A 67 -25.12 -12.55 -2.20
N VAL A 68 -24.08 -11.76 -1.94
CA VAL A 68 -23.87 -11.08 -0.65
C VAL A 68 -24.33 -9.63 -0.74
N VAL A 69 -23.92 -8.94 -1.81
CA VAL A 69 -24.34 -7.57 -2.12
C VAL A 69 -24.32 -7.37 -3.64
N THR A 70 -25.28 -6.62 -4.16
CA THR A 70 -25.44 -6.30 -5.59
C THR A 70 -25.48 -4.79 -5.82
N GLY A 71 -25.48 -4.36 -7.08
CA GLY A 71 -25.57 -2.94 -7.43
C GLY A 71 -24.24 -2.17 -7.28
N LEU A 72 -23.13 -2.90 -7.25
CA LEU A 72 -21.78 -2.33 -7.29
C LEU A 72 -21.41 -1.94 -8.73
N ASN A 73 -20.33 -1.19 -8.92
CA ASN A 73 -19.83 -0.88 -10.26
C ASN A 73 -18.40 -1.40 -10.48
N ARG A 74 -18.31 -2.56 -11.12
CA ARG A 74 -17.06 -3.28 -11.40
C ARG A 74 -16.19 -3.45 -10.13
N PRO A 75 -16.67 -4.21 -9.12
CA PRO A 75 -15.89 -4.48 -7.91
C PRO A 75 -14.66 -5.32 -8.25
N ILE A 76 -13.45 -4.95 -7.82
CA ILE A 76 -12.21 -5.69 -8.12
C ILE A 76 -11.58 -6.21 -6.84
N GLY A 77 -10.83 -5.35 -6.13
CA GLY A 77 -10.13 -5.74 -4.92
C GLY A 77 -11.06 -5.83 -3.73
N LEU A 78 -10.74 -6.78 -2.86
CA LEU A 78 -11.44 -7.04 -1.62
C LEU A 78 -10.43 -7.05 -0.47
N ALA A 79 -10.80 -6.45 0.66
CA ALA A 79 -10.03 -6.54 1.90
C ALA A 79 -10.99 -6.64 3.09
N LEU A 80 -10.68 -7.51 4.05
CA LEU A 80 -11.53 -7.74 5.22
C LEU A 80 -10.83 -7.26 6.49
N ASN A 81 -11.53 -6.44 7.28
CA ASN A 81 -11.12 -6.05 8.63
C ASN A 81 -12.23 -6.39 9.62
N GLY A 82 -12.08 -7.48 10.39
CA GLY A 82 -13.16 -8.00 11.21
C GLY A 82 -14.37 -8.37 10.35
N ASN A 83 -15.48 -7.64 10.51
CA ASN A 83 -16.70 -7.85 9.72
C ASN A 83 -16.84 -6.88 8.54
N ASP A 84 -15.98 -5.86 8.44
CA ASP A 84 -16.04 -4.89 7.35
C ASP A 84 -15.29 -5.43 6.14
N LEU A 85 -16.03 -5.79 5.08
CA LEU A 85 -15.46 -6.13 3.77
C LEU A 85 -15.42 -4.86 2.92
N TYR A 86 -14.22 -4.34 2.71
CA TYR A 86 -13.94 -3.22 1.81
C TYR A 86 -13.85 -3.70 0.37
N ILE A 87 -14.42 -2.91 -0.53
CA ILE A 87 -14.61 -3.25 -1.94
C ILE A 87 -14.11 -2.07 -2.78
N ALA A 88 -13.14 -2.33 -3.64
CA ALA A 88 -12.72 -1.36 -4.65
C ALA A 88 -13.66 -1.41 -5.85
N GLU A 89 -14.47 -0.37 -6.02
CA GLU A 89 -15.39 -0.25 -7.15
C GLU A 89 -14.73 0.58 -8.25
N GLN A 90 -14.07 -0.10 -9.19
CA GLN A 90 -13.15 0.54 -10.12
C GLN A 90 -13.84 1.61 -10.98
N TYR A 91 -15.06 1.34 -11.46
CA TYR A 91 -15.79 2.27 -12.33
C TYR A 91 -16.66 3.27 -11.57
N ALA A 92 -16.94 3.02 -10.28
CA ALA A 92 -17.54 4.04 -9.41
C ALA A 92 -16.49 4.97 -8.78
N ASN A 93 -15.20 4.75 -8.99
CA ASN A 93 -14.12 5.61 -8.50
C ASN A 93 -14.17 5.80 -6.96
N LYS A 94 -14.48 4.71 -6.24
CA LYS A 94 -14.67 4.72 -4.78
C LYS A 94 -14.28 3.40 -4.13
N ILE A 95 -14.08 3.45 -2.82
CA ILE A 95 -14.14 2.27 -1.95
C ILE A 95 -15.48 2.29 -1.22
N SER A 96 -16.20 1.18 -1.26
CA SER A 96 -17.36 0.93 -0.39
C SER A 96 -17.04 -0.18 0.60
N LYS A 97 -17.90 -0.35 1.61
CA LYS A 97 -17.84 -1.49 2.53
C LYS A 97 -19.21 -2.06 2.84
N ILE A 98 -19.22 -3.34 3.21
CA ILE A 98 -20.37 -4.03 3.79
C ILE A 98 -19.99 -4.64 5.14
N ASP A 99 -20.97 -4.77 6.05
CA ASP A 99 -20.85 -5.67 7.20
C ASP A 99 -21.27 -7.08 6.77
N ILE A 100 -20.33 -8.02 6.78
CA ILE A 100 -20.58 -9.41 6.34
C ILE A 100 -21.43 -10.22 7.31
N ASN A 101 -21.67 -9.73 8.52
CA ASN A 101 -22.56 -10.34 9.52
C ASN A 101 -23.97 -9.75 9.49
N ALA A 102 -24.20 -8.67 8.74
CA ALA A 102 -25.55 -8.16 8.53
C ALA A 102 -26.42 -9.21 7.83
N THR A 103 -27.67 -9.34 8.26
CA THR A 103 -28.64 -10.24 7.63
C THR A 103 -28.89 -9.86 6.17
N THR A 104 -28.83 -8.56 5.88
CA THR A 104 -28.98 -7.97 4.55
C THR A 104 -27.87 -6.93 4.36
N PRO A 105 -26.66 -7.33 3.93
CA PRO A 105 -25.55 -6.41 3.75
C PRO A 105 -25.87 -5.35 2.70
N THR A 106 -25.60 -4.09 3.02
CA THR A 106 -25.73 -2.96 2.09
C THR A 106 -24.40 -2.24 1.96
N ALA A 107 -24.02 -1.91 0.73
CA ALA A 107 -22.79 -1.18 0.47
C ALA A 107 -22.92 0.27 0.95
N THR A 108 -21.94 0.71 1.74
CA THR A 108 -21.80 2.09 2.21
C THR A 108 -20.50 2.67 1.69
N ASP A 109 -20.54 3.91 1.22
CA ASP A 109 -19.36 4.57 0.69
C ASP A 109 -18.38 4.90 1.82
N VAL A 110 -17.11 4.55 1.63
CA VAL A 110 -16.02 4.83 2.58
C VAL A 110 -15.23 6.05 2.12
N VAL A 111 -14.82 6.07 0.85
CA VAL A 111 -14.11 7.18 0.22
C VAL A 111 -14.43 7.23 -1.27
N THR A 112 -14.55 8.43 -1.83
CA THR A 112 -14.88 8.66 -3.24
C THR A 112 -13.81 9.52 -3.92
N GLY A 113 -13.87 9.66 -5.25
CA GLY A 113 -12.96 10.50 -6.02
C GLY A 113 -11.60 9.87 -6.29
N LEU A 114 -11.52 8.53 -6.26
CA LEU A 114 -10.33 7.76 -6.61
C LEU A 114 -10.20 7.58 -8.12
N TYR A 115 -9.03 7.20 -8.62
CA TYR A 115 -8.78 6.95 -10.04
C TYR A 115 -8.66 5.45 -10.32
N PHE A 116 -9.79 4.82 -10.68
CA PHE A 116 -9.88 3.38 -10.99
C PHE A 116 -9.23 2.52 -9.89
N PRO A 117 -9.76 2.56 -8.64
CA PRO A 117 -9.21 1.76 -7.55
C PRO A 117 -9.25 0.26 -7.89
N ALA A 118 -8.20 -0.46 -7.56
CA ALA A 118 -8.06 -1.88 -7.90
C ALA A 118 -7.73 -2.73 -6.68
N GLY A 119 -6.46 -2.94 -6.36
CA GLY A 119 -5.98 -3.70 -5.22
C GLY A 119 -6.15 -2.97 -3.89
N LEU A 120 -6.37 -3.76 -2.83
CA LEU A 120 -6.52 -3.31 -1.45
C LEU A 120 -5.59 -4.09 -0.52
N ALA A 121 -4.95 -3.41 0.43
CA ALA A 121 -4.18 -4.04 1.50
C ALA A 121 -4.29 -3.27 2.82
N LEU A 122 -4.46 -4.00 3.92
CA LEU A 122 -4.61 -3.43 5.27
C LEU A 122 -3.29 -3.49 6.06
N ASN A 123 -2.95 -2.41 6.75
CA ASN A 123 -1.94 -2.36 7.80
C ASN A 123 -2.49 -1.65 9.03
N GLY A 124 -2.97 -2.40 10.03
CA GLY A 124 -3.70 -1.82 11.15
C GLY A 124 -4.94 -1.07 10.65
N ASN A 125 -5.01 0.24 10.93
CA ASN A 125 -6.13 1.09 10.51
C ASN A 125 -5.94 1.69 9.10
N ASP A 126 -4.75 1.57 8.50
CA ASP A 126 -4.50 2.10 7.16
C ASP A 126 -4.94 1.08 6.10
N LEU A 127 -5.85 1.48 5.22
CA LEU A 127 -6.18 0.75 3.99
C LEU A 127 -5.44 1.39 2.81
N TYR A 128 -4.47 0.68 2.25
CA TYR A 128 -3.74 1.06 1.05
C TYR A 128 -4.49 0.63 -0.21
N ILE A 129 -4.52 1.52 -1.20
CA ILE A 129 -5.34 1.40 -2.40
C ILE A 129 -4.44 1.68 -3.61
N THR A 130 -4.37 0.75 -4.56
CA THR A 130 -3.80 1.05 -5.88
C THR A 130 -4.83 1.83 -6.69
N GLU A 131 -4.41 2.96 -7.26
CA GLU A 131 -5.23 3.75 -8.18
C GLU A 131 -4.68 3.60 -9.60
N PHE A 132 -5.28 2.68 -10.35
CA PHE A 132 -4.73 2.15 -11.60
C PHE A 132 -4.52 3.21 -12.68
N THR A 133 -5.46 4.13 -12.87
CA THR A 133 -5.30 5.25 -13.83
C THR A 133 -4.73 6.51 -13.18
N GLY A 134 -4.64 6.53 -11.85
CA GLY A 134 -4.01 7.60 -11.08
C GLY A 134 -2.49 7.45 -10.92
N ASP A 135 -1.93 6.32 -11.37
CA ASP A 135 -0.49 6.04 -11.33
C ASP A 135 0.14 6.24 -9.94
N LYS A 136 -0.62 5.82 -8.90
CA LYS A 136 -0.27 6.06 -7.50
C LYS A 136 -0.85 5.01 -6.55
N ILE A 137 -0.33 4.99 -5.33
CA ILE A 137 -0.96 4.37 -4.16
C ILE A 137 -1.48 5.47 -3.26
N SER A 138 -2.73 5.37 -2.84
CA SER A 138 -3.28 6.17 -1.74
C SER A 138 -3.56 5.31 -0.52
N LYS A 139 -3.82 5.96 0.62
CA LYS A 139 -4.34 5.29 1.81
C LYS A 139 -5.43 6.10 2.48
N ILE A 140 -6.30 5.40 3.20
CA ILE A 140 -7.28 5.96 4.12
C ILE A 140 -7.10 5.38 5.53
N ASP A 141 -7.46 6.16 6.54
CA ASP A 141 -7.70 5.65 7.89
C ASP A 141 -9.14 5.12 7.98
N ILE A 142 -9.29 3.82 8.17
CA ILE A 142 -10.60 3.15 8.20
C ILE A 142 -11.39 3.43 9.49
N THR A 143 -10.77 4.05 10.49
CA THR A 143 -11.42 4.45 11.74
C THR A 143 -11.91 5.90 11.72
N ALA A 144 -11.55 6.67 10.70
CA ALA A 144 -12.01 8.03 10.54
C ALA A 144 -13.53 8.06 10.27
N THR A 145 -14.23 9.01 10.90
CA THR A 145 -15.66 9.25 10.64
C THR A 145 -15.92 9.67 9.20
N THR A 146 -14.94 10.33 8.58
CA THR A 146 -14.96 10.72 7.17
C THR A 146 -13.58 10.48 6.59
N ALA A 147 -13.41 9.34 5.93
CA ALA A 147 -12.13 8.95 5.38
C ALA A 147 -11.75 9.86 4.20
N THR A 148 -10.49 10.32 4.20
CA THR A 148 -9.91 11.08 3.10
C THR A 148 -8.71 10.33 2.56
N ALA A 149 -8.65 10.11 1.25
CA ALA A 149 -7.52 9.45 0.62
C ALA A 149 -6.30 10.38 0.62
N THR A 150 -5.16 9.85 1.09
CA THR A 150 -3.87 10.53 1.08
C THR A 150 -2.89 9.78 0.19
N ASN A 151 -2.13 10.48 -0.65
CA ASN A 151 -1.15 9.84 -1.52
C ASN A 151 0.02 9.29 -0.68
N VAL A 152 0.41 8.04 -0.95
CA VAL A 152 1.53 7.35 -0.30
C VAL A 152 2.72 7.26 -1.26
N VAL A 153 2.47 6.79 -2.48
CA VAL A 153 3.46 6.62 -3.55
C VAL A 153 2.87 7.21 -4.83
N THR A 154 3.64 7.98 -5.56
CA THR A 154 3.24 8.56 -6.86
C THR A 154 4.22 8.14 -7.95
N LEU A 155 3.88 8.43 -9.21
CA LEU A 155 4.72 8.15 -10.39
C LEU A 155 4.97 6.65 -10.63
N LEU A 156 3.96 5.83 -10.29
CA LEU A 156 3.90 4.44 -10.72
C LEU A 156 3.39 4.37 -12.16
N ASN A 157 3.38 3.18 -12.74
CA ASN A 157 2.80 2.96 -14.07
C ASN A 157 1.77 1.84 -14.04
N ARG A 158 0.49 2.23 -13.99
CA ARG A 158 -0.68 1.37 -13.89
C ARG A 158 -0.55 0.32 -12.76
N PRO A 159 -0.43 0.77 -11.50
CA PRO A 159 -0.38 -0.14 -10.37
C PRO A 159 -1.70 -0.92 -10.25
N ASP A 160 -1.64 -2.22 -10.08
CA ASP A 160 -2.83 -3.10 -10.09
C ASP A 160 -3.00 -3.82 -8.75
N GLY A 161 -2.14 -4.80 -8.46
CA GLY A 161 -2.11 -5.51 -7.18
C GLY A 161 -1.11 -4.89 -6.20
N LEU A 162 -1.38 -5.06 -4.91
CA LEU A 162 -0.44 -4.74 -3.84
C LEU A 162 -0.55 -5.77 -2.71
N VAL A 163 0.59 -6.08 -2.07
CA VAL A 163 0.66 -6.95 -0.89
C VAL A 163 1.66 -6.39 0.11
N LEU A 164 1.40 -6.64 1.39
CA LEU A 164 2.27 -6.24 2.49
C LEU A 164 3.08 -7.42 3.01
N ASN A 165 4.36 -7.18 3.31
CA ASN A 165 5.20 -8.07 4.10
C ASN A 165 5.88 -7.23 5.19
N GLY A 166 5.29 -7.23 6.40
CA GLY A 166 5.68 -6.30 7.45
C GLY A 166 5.48 -4.85 7.01
N ASN A 167 6.55 -4.05 7.03
CA ASN A 167 6.53 -2.65 6.60
C ASN A 167 6.85 -2.47 5.11
N ASP A 168 6.95 -3.54 4.34
CA ASP A 168 7.25 -3.45 2.91
C ASP A 168 5.99 -3.69 2.09
N LEU A 169 5.61 -2.68 1.31
CA LEU A 169 4.55 -2.76 0.32
C LEU A 169 5.14 -3.14 -1.03
N TYR A 170 4.71 -4.27 -1.57
CA TYR A 170 5.07 -4.76 -2.90
C TYR A 170 3.91 -4.50 -3.86
N ILE A 171 4.19 -3.90 -5.00
CA ILE A 171 3.19 -3.36 -5.93
C ILE A 171 3.47 -3.91 -7.32
N SER A 172 2.47 -4.50 -7.96
CA SER A 172 2.56 -4.84 -9.38
C SER A 172 2.24 -3.63 -10.25
N GLU A 173 3.19 -3.20 -11.07
CA GLU A 173 3.01 -2.13 -12.05
C GLU A 173 2.82 -2.73 -13.43
N SER A 174 1.56 -2.98 -13.79
CA SER A 174 1.18 -3.66 -15.03
C SER A 174 1.61 -2.89 -16.29
N GLY A 175 1.58 -1.56 -16.25
CA GLY A 175 2.06 -0.73 -17.35
C GLY A 175 3.58 -0.59 -17.39
N GLY A 176 4.23 -0.76 -16.24
CA GLY A 176 5.69 -0.72 -16.10
C GLY A 176 6.38 -2.07 -16.29
N ASN A 177 5.62 -3.17 -16.40
CA ASN A 177 6.12 -4.55 -16.46
C ASN A 177 7.11 -4.89 -15.33
N LYS A 178 6.86 -4.39 -14.11
CA LYS A 178 7.76 -4.54 -12.97
C LYS A 178 7.02 -4.67 -11.65
N ILE A 179 7.72 -5.13 -10.62
CA ILE A 179 7.28 -5.06 -9.22
C ILE A 179 8.09 -3.98 -8.52
N SER A 180 7.40 -3.03 -7.91
CA SER A 180 8.03 -2.02 -7.04
C SER A 180 7.86 -2.37 -5.58
N LYS A 181 8.79 -1.90 -4.76
CA LYS A 181 8.77 -2.03 -3.31
C LYS A 181 8.81 -0.64 -2.68
N PHE A 182 7.96 -0.40 -1.68
CA PHE A 182 7.94 0.82 -0.89
C PHE A 182 7.91 0.49 0.60
N SER A 183 8.72 1.16 1.41
CA SER A 183 8.73 0.96 2.87
C SER A 183 7.76 1.93 3.54
N ILE A 184 6.76 1.41 4.23
CA ILE A 184 5.71 2.17 4.93
C ILE A 184 6.11 2.61 6.34
N THR A 185 7.39 2.55 6.71
CA THR A 185 7.86 2.92 8.04
C THR A 185 7.44 4.35 8.42
N SER A 186 6.83 4.51 9.60
CA SER A 186 6.44 5.80 10.19
C SER A 186 7.60 6.74 10.51
N LEU A 187 8.84 6.26 10.36
CA LEU A 187 10.07 7.05 10.47
C LEU A 187 10.51 7.66 9.13
N SER A 188 9.78 7.41 8.04
CA SER A 188 9.91 8.21 6.83
C SER A 188 9.39 9.60 7.15
N ILE A 189 10.31 10.54 7.32
CA ILE A 189 10.07 11.96 7.20
C ILE A 189 9.17 12.13 5.97
N ASN A 190 7.98 12.71 6.17
CA ASN A 190 7.02 13.01 5.11
C ASN A 190 7.76 13.38 3.83
N ASN A 191 7.37 12.75 2.72
CA ASN A 191 7.78 13.13 1.38
C ASN A 191 7.87 14.66 1.33
N ILE A 192 9.11 15.15 1.41
CA ILE A 192 9.45 16.50 1.02
C ILE A 192 9.16 16.44 -0.48
N SER A 193 7.93 16.84 -0.83
CA SER A 193 7.65 17.66 -2.00
C SER A 193 8.93 18.39 -2.37
N LEU A 194 9.28 18.45 -3.65
CA LEU A 194 10.46 19.12 -4.22
C LEU A 194 10.60 20.63 -3.85
N GLN A 195 10.27 21.07 -2.63
CA GLN A 195 10.93 22.15 -1.93
C GLN A 195 12.42 21.90 -1.95
N GLU A 196 13.10 22.79 -2.66
CA GLU A 196 14.55 22.96 -2.69
C GLU A 196 15.16 22.58 -1.34
N LYS A 197 15.90 21.47 -1.33
CA LYS A 197 16.56 20.94 -0.15
C LYS A 197 17.50 22.00 0.43
N ILE A 198 17.08 22.66 1.49
CA ILE A 198 17.95 23.60 2.21
C ILE A 198 19.18 22.83 2.69
N SER A 199 20.37 23.29 2.31
CA SER A 199 21.63 22.63 2.66
C SER A 199 22.61 23.63 3.28
N LEU A 200 23.33 23.21 4.33
CA LEU A 200 24.33 24.01 5.04
C LEU A 200 25.73 23.66 4.52
N TYR A 201 26.51 24.66 4.15
CA TYR A 201 27.89 24.49 3.69
C TYR A 201 28.76 25.74 3.92
N PRO A 202 30.10 25.64 3.90
CA PRO A 202 30.85 24.39 3.95
C PRO A 202 30.62 23.64 5.26
N ASN A 203 30.73 22.32 5.24
CA ASN A 203 30.71 21.48 6.43
C ASN A 203 31.61 20.27 6.18
N PRO A 204 32.78 20.17 6.83
CA PRO A 204 33.29 21.02 7.92
C PRO A 204 33.59 22.47 7.47
N SER A 205 33.62 23.41 8.40
CA SER A 205 33.91 24.83 8.12
C SER A 205 34.94 25.43 9.07
N HIS A 206 35.66 26.44 8.58
CA HIS A 206 36.60 27.27 9.34
C HIS A 206 35.96 28.60 9.74
N ASP A 207 35.66 29.47 8.78
CA ASP A 207 35.30 30.87 9.10
C ASP A 207 33.80 31.15 9.00
N PHE A 208 33.06 30.45 8.14
CA PHE A 208 31.66 30.77 7.89
C PHE A 208 30.81 29.56 7.47
N ILE A 209 29.51 29.64 7.70
CA ILE A 209 28.51 28.73 7.11
C ILE A 209 27.46 29.54 6.36
N GLU A 210 26.93 28.98 5.29
CA GLU A 210 25.84 29.53 4.50
C GLU A 210 24.85 28.45 4.08
N PHE A 211 23.73 28.87 3.52
CA PHE A 211 22.64 27.98 3.11
C PHE A 211 22.25 28.17 1.65
N THR A 212 22.05 27.05 0.95
CA THR A 212 21.36 27.00 -0.34
C THR A 212 19.90 26.62 -0.12
N GLY A 213 19.03 26.95 -1.08
CA GLY A 213 17.59 26.62 -1.02
C GLY A 213 16.76 27.48 -0.06
N LEU A 214 17.32 28.55 0.50
CA LEU A 214 16.55 29.54 1.26
C LEU A 214 15.64 30.34 0.33
N THR A 215 14.33 30.30 0.57
CA THR A 215 13.31 31.05 -0.19
C THR A 215 12.85 32.32 0.52
N SER A 216 13.15 32.47 1.82
CA SER A 216 12.83 33.64 2.63
C SER A 216 13.83 33.80 3.78
N ASN A 217 13.78 34.94 4.47
CA ASN A 217 14.59 35.19 5.64
C ASN A 217 14.13 34.29 6.80
N MET A 218 15.09 33.70 7.52
CA MET A 218 14.81 32.84 8.67
C MET A 218 15.63 33.27 9.87
N ASN A 219 15.02 33.28 11.05
CA ASN A 219 15.77 33.39 12.29
C ASN A 219 16.34 32.05 12.68
N TYR A 220 17.52 32.08 13.29
CA TYR A 220 18.22 30.92 13.77
C TYR A 220 18.81 31.14 15.15
N ASN A 221 19.03 30.04 15.87
CA ASN A 221 19.95 29.97 16.99
C ASN A 221 20.93 28.81 16.81
N ILE A 222 22.18 29.02 17.23
CA ILE A 222 23.26 28.03 17.17
C ILE A 222 23.56 27.57 18.59
N LEU A 223 23.56 26.26 18.78
CA LEU A 223 23.79 25.57 20.03
C LEU A 223 25.09 24.77 19.92
N ASN A 224 25.88 24.70 21.00
CA ASN A 224 26.99 23.75 21.07
C ASN A 224 26.48 22.32 21.37
N ALA A 225 27.41 21.35 21.44
CA ALA A 225 27.08 19.95 21.73
C ALA A 225 26.42 19.71 23.11
N LEU A 226 26.53 20.66 24.05
CA LEU A 226 25.89 20.61 25.37
C LEU A 226 24.51 21.28 25.38
N GLY A 227 24.04 21.80 24.24
CA GLY A 227 22.76 22.51 24.13
C GLY A 227 22.78 23.96 24.60
N VAL A 228 23.96 24.54 24.82
CA VAL A 228 24.10 25.96 25.18
C VAL A 228 24.05 26.83 23.92
N GLU A 229 23.24 27.89 23.93
CA GLU A 229 23.17 28.87 22.84
C GLU A 229 24.47 29.69 22.76
N ILE A 230 25.07 29.69 21.57
CA ILE A 230 26.34 30.35 21.25
C ILE A 230 26.11 31.61 20.43
N SER A 231 25.12 31.59 19.53
CA SER A 231 24.79 32.70 18.65
C SER A 231 23.36 32.61 18.18
N LYS A 232 22.77 33.74 17.77
CA LYS A 232 21.46 33.81 17.13
C LYS A 232 21.42 34.97 16.15
N GLY A 233 20.52 34.90 15.17
CA GLY A 233 20.34 35.98 14.20
C GLY A 233 19.31 35.64 13.15
N THR A 234 19.32 36.41 12.07
CA THR A 234 18.49 36.18 10.89
C THR A 234 19.40 35.94 9.68
N ILE A 235 19.06 34.95 8.86
CA ILE A 235 19.79 34.61 7.64
C ILE A 235 18.89 34.76 6.41
N SER A 236 19.44 35.30 5.33
CA SER A 236 18.76 35.38 4.03
C SER A 236 19.56 34.67 2.94
N LYS A 237 19.00 34.58 1.73
CA LYS A 237 19.64 33.93 0.59
C LYS A 237 21.02 34.56 0.31
N HIS A 238 22.05 33.72 0.20
CA HIS A 238 23.46 34.12 -0.03
C HIS A 238 24.16 34.87 1.11
N MET A 239 23.55 34.97 2.30
CA MET A 239 24.26 35.47 3.47
C MET A 239 25.12 34.37 4.12
N LYS A 240 26.19 34.80 4.76
CA LYS A 240 27.09 33.97 5.57
C LYS A 240 26.87 34.25 7.05
N ILE A 241 26.99 33.20 7.86
CA ILE A 241 27.11 33.28 9.31
C ILE A 241 28.58 33.11 9.63
N ASP A 242 29.17 34.15 10.24
CA ASP A 242 30.54 34.10 10.74
C ASP A 242 30.63 33.19 11.97
N ILE A 243 31.50 32.19 11.89
CA ILE A 243 31.81 31.24 12.96
C ILE A 243 33.31 31.19 13.26
N SER A 244 34.10 32.15 12.75
CA SER A 244 35.55 32.20 12.94
C SER A 244 35.95 32.24 14.42
N ASN A 245 35.12 32.85 15.26
CA ASN A 245 35.32 32.95 16.71
C ASN A 245 34.82 31.72 17.50
N PHE A 246 34.26 30.71 16.83
CA PHE A 246 33.78 29.50 17.50
C PHE A 246 34.96 28.56 17.77
N THR A 247 34.94 27.88 18.91
CA THR A 247 35.91 26.82 19.19
C THR A 247 35.67 25.62 18.28
N ASP A 248 36.69 24.82 18.01
CA ASP A 248 36.52 23.62 17.20
C ASP A 248 35.59 22.61 17.89
N GLY A 249 34.68 22.02 17.11
CA GLY A 249 33.67 21.13 17.66
C GLY A 249 32.39 21.04 16.83
N PHE A 250 31.40 20.36 17.40
CA PHE A 250 30.09 20.19 16.80
C PHE A 250 29.09 21.24 17.30
N TYR A 251 28.33 21.76 16.34
CA TYR A 251 27.29 22.75 16.57
C TYR A 251 25.99 22.34 15.87
N PHE A 252 24.88 22.82 16.42
CA PHE A 252 23.54 22.63 15.88
C PHE A 252 22.93 24.00 15.64
N LEU A 253 22.60 24.30 14.38
CA LEU A 253 21.82 25.47 14.02
C LEU A 253 20.36 25.06 13.89
N LYS A 254 19.48 25.71 14.65
CA LYS A 254 18.03 25.50 14.63
C LYS A 254 17.35 26.76 14.10
N PHE A 255 16.45 26.58 13.14
CA PHE A 255 15.55 27.63 12.67
C PHE A 255 14.27 27.68 13.51
N ASP A 256 13.59 28.82 13.54
CA ASP A 256 12.31 29.01 14.26
C ASP A 256 11.22 28.02 13.81
N ASN A 257 11.26 27.58 12.54
CA ASN A 257 10.35 26.58 12.00
C ASN A 257 10.65 25.14 12.47
N GLY A 258 11.63 24.95 13.35
CA GLY A 258 12.01 23.66 13.92
C GLY A 258 13.02 22.85 13.10
N ARG A 259 13.39 23.28 11.88
CA ARG A 259 14.45 22.61 11.12
C ARG A 259 15.81 22.79 11.79
N MET A 260 16.60 21.72 11.84
CA MET A 260 17.92 21.71 12.47
C MET A 260 19.01 21.21 11.53
N PHE A 261 20.19 21.79 11.63
CA PHE A 261 21.37 21.46 10.86
C PHE A 261 22.56 21.25 11.79
N LYS A 262 23.28 20.14 11.59
CA LYS A 262 24.54 19.88 12.29
C LYS A 262 25.71 20.33 11.43
N PHE A 263 26.66 21.04 12.01
CA PHE A 263 27.93 21.35 11.35
C PHE A 263 29.12 21.18 12.29
N MET A 264 30.31 21.04 11.69
CA MET A 264 31.57 20.92 12.41
C MET A 264 32.46 22.12 12.12
N LYS A 265 32.90 22.80 13.17
CA LYS A 265 33.93 23.84 13.13
C LYS A 265 35.32 23.19 13.27
N ARG A 266 36.26 23.61 12.43
CA ARG A 266 37.67 23.19 12.40
C ARG A 266 38.61 24.37 12.20
#